data_AF-A0A1M7PF20-F1
#
_entry.id   AF-A0A1M7PF20-F1
#
_cell.length_a   1.000
_cell.length_b   1.000
_cell.length_c   1.000
_cell.angle_alpha   90.00
_cell.angle_beta   90.00
_cell.angle_gamma   90.00
#
_symmetry.space_group_name_H-M   'P 1'
#
loop_
_entity.id
_entity.type
_entity.pdbx_description
1 polymer ?
#
loop_
_entity_poly.entity_id
_entity_poly.type
_entity_poly.pdbx_seq_one_letter_code
_entity_poly.pdbx_strand_id
1 'polypeptide(L)'
;MAAVALMLIVLNGGVGIPMAQANQDQLAPGVLYVICEEPSSGMCRALAAALSQEHRQVEVVPQTTGLPTIAFVEELRTSTSLSGHLAWRATNGVEGRGPTLRFQVTDATLSERMLRDYVNALLHESPAAR
;
A
#
# COMPACT_ATOMS: atom_id res chain seq x y z
N MET A 1 -1.70 54.60 3.10
CA MET A 1 -0.39 54.89 3.73
C MET A 1 0.21 53.56 4.12
N ALA A 2 1.36 53.26 3.52
CA ALA A 2 2.09 52.02 3.69
C ALA A 2 2.84 51.99 5.02
N ALA A 3 2.97 50.81 5.63
CA ALA A 3 4.01 50.55 6.61
C ALA A 3 4.52 49.12 6.41
N VAL A 4 5.72 49.07 5.82
CA VAL A 4 6.62 47.94 5.66
C VAL A 4 7.33 47.72 7.00
N ALA A 5 7.41 46.47 7.49
CA ALA A 5 8.34 46.07 8.55
C ALA A 5 8.78 44.63 8.27
N LEU A 6 9.90 44.47 7.58
CA LEU A 6 11.28 44.34 8.05
C LEU A 6 11.69 42.88 8.28
N MET A 7 12.51 42.42 7.34
CA MET A 7 13.32 41.22 7.31
C MET A 7 14.10 40.99 8.62
N LEU A 8 14.14 39.74 9.07
CA LEU A 8 15.25 39.18 9.82
C LEU A 8 15.76 37.97 9.04
N ILE A 9 16.78 38.21 8.21
CA ILE A 9 17.60 37.16 7.63
C ILE A 9 18.60 36.73 8.71
N VAL A 10 18.52 35.48 9.16
CA VAL A 10 19.63 34.80 9.83
C VAL A 10 20.30 33.91 8.79
N LEU A 11 21.42 34.38 8.25
CA LEU A 11 22.36 33.57 7.47
C LEU A 11 23.24 32.81 8.46
N ASN A 12 22.93 31.53 8.68
CA ASN A 12 23.90 30.58 9.19
C ASN A 12 24.03 29.45 8.16
N GLY A 13 25.25 29.32 7.64
CA GLY A 13 25.63 28.29 6.68
C GLY A 13 25.49 26.90 7.28
N GLY A 14 24.90 26.01 6.50
CA GLY A 14 24.74 24.60 6.82
C GLY A 14 23.77 23.98 5.83
N VAL A 15 24.31 23.23 4.87
CA VAL A 15 23.54 22.45 3.90
C VAL A 15 22.61 21.51 4.66
N GLY A 16 21.30 21.67 4.45
CA GLY A 16 20.28 20.83 5.05
C GLY A 16 18.93 21.20 4.45
N ILE A 17 18.58 20.54 3.35
CA ILE A 17 17.22 20.54 2.81
C ILE A 17 16.27 20.22 3.96
N PRO A 18 15.22 21.03 4.25
CA PRO A 18 14.21 20.61 5.20
C PRO A 18 13.57 19.36 4.63
N MET A 19 13.86 18.22 5.25
CA MET A 19 13.12 17.00 5.03
C MET A 19 11.66 17.33 5.25
N ALA A 20 10.85 17.07 4.24
CA ALA A 20 9.40 17.06 4.37
C ALA A 20 9.05 16.04 5.45
N GLN A 21 8.91 16.52 6.70
CA GLN A 21 8.25 15.77 7.75
C GLN A 21 6.80 15.69 7.32
N ALA A 22 6.45 14.61 6.63
CA ALA A 22 5.07 14.24 6.39
C ALA A 22 4.38 14.19 7.76
N ASN A 23 3.43 15.10 7.97
CA ASN A 23 2.56 15.15 9.14
C ASN A 23 1.97 13.75 9.39
N GLN A 24 2.37 13.12 10.50
CA GLN A 24 1.83 11.83 10.97
C GLN A 24 0.52 11.98 11.74
N ASP A 25 -0.09 13.18 11.76
CA ASP A 25 -1.17 13.54 12.71
C ASP A 25 -2.58 13.65 12.10
N GLN A 26 -2.80 13.11 10.91
CA GLN A 26 -4.14 13.07 10.30
C GLN A 26 -4.48 11.66 9.81
N LEU A 27 -4.39 10.68 10.71
CA LEU A 27 -5.01 9.38 10.46
C LEU A 27 -6.42 9.36 11.00
N ALA A 28 -7.38 9.17 10.10
CA ALA A 28 -8.71 8.77 10.50
C ALA A 28 -8.64 7.34 11.08
N PRO A 29 -9.13 7.10 12.31
CA PRO A 29 -9.20 5.75 12.84
C PRO A 29 -10.09 4.88 11.94
N GLY A 30 -9.56 3.74 11.49
CA GLY A 30 -10.30 2.77 10.67
C GLY A 30 -10.06 2.84 9.15
N VAL A 31 -9.04 3.56 8.68
CA VAL A 31 -8.55 3.47 7.29
C VAL A 31 -7.53 2.34 7.18
N LEU A 32 -7.71 1.45 6.21
CA LEU A 32 -6.71 0.44 5.82
C LEU A 32 -5.92 0.95 4.61
N TYR A 33 -4.59 0.91 4.70
CA TYR A 33 -3.72 1.38 3.63
C TYR A 33 -3.21 0.20 2.79
N VAL A 34 -3.36 0.27 1.47
CA VAL A 34 -2.79 -0.70 0.54
C VAL A 34 -1.52 -0.11 -0.04
N ILE A 35 -0.39 -0.79 0.16
CA ILE A 35 0.89 -0.36 -0.39
C ILE A 35 1.02 -0.92 -1.81
N CYS A 36 1.16 -0.01 -2.78
CA CYS A 36 1.41 -0.33 -4.17
C CYS A 36 2.37 0.69 -4.79
N GLU A 37 3.50 0.22 -5.34
CA GLU A 37 4.41 1.10 -6.09
C GLU A 37 3.73 1.70 -7.33
N GLU A 38 2.89 0.90 -8.00
CA GLU A 38 2.09 1.33 -9.14
C GLU A 38 0.58 1.15 -8.87
N PRO A 39 -0.13 2.24 -8.48
CA PRO A 39 -1.57 2.20 -8.16
C PRO A 39 -2.44 1.74 -9.33
N SER A 40 -1.98 1.98 -10.56
CA SER A 40 -2.66 1.57 -11.79
C SER A 40 -2.42 0.11 -12.18
N SER A 41 -1.58 -0.63 -11.45
CA SER A 41 -1.36 -2.04 -11.74
C SER A 41 -2.63 -2.85 -11.48
N GLY A 42 -2.88 -3.88 -12.32
CA GLY A 42 -4.05 -4.73 -12.18
C GLY A 42 -4.13 -5.45 -10.83
N MET A 43 -2.97 -5.79 -10.27
CA MET A 43 -2.88 -6.39 -8.93
C MET A 43 -3.30 -5.40 -7.84
N CYS A 44 -2.77 -4.17 -7.87
CA CYS A 44 -3.12 -3.17 -6.86
C CYS A 44 -4.61 -2.85 -6.87
N ARG A 45 -5.19 -2.65 -8.07
CA ARG A 45 -6.64 -2.42 -8.21
C ARG A 45 -7.45 -3.59 -7.68
N ALA A 46 -7.06 -4.83 -8.00
CA ALA A 46 -7.76 -6.01 -7.52
C ALA A 46 -7.71 -6.12 -5.98
N LEU A 47 -6.55 -5.87 -5.37
CA LEU A 47 -6.36 -5.89 -3.92
C LEU A 47 -7.18 -4.80 -3.22
N ALA A 48 -7.07 -3.55 -3.66
CA ALA A 48 -7.81 -2.44 -3.09
C ALA A 48 -9.34 -2.63 -3.24
N ALA A 49 -9.78 -3.12 -4.40
CA ALA A 49 -11.20 -3.40 -4.64
C ALA A 49 -11.74 -4.52 -3.75
N ALA A 50 -10.97 -5.60 -3.55
CA ALA A 50 -11.37 -6.70 -2.67
C ALA A 50 -11.46 -6.25 -1.21
N LEU A 51 -10.46 -5.52 -0.71
CA LEU A 51 -10.46 -4.99 0.65
C LEU A 51 -11.57 -3.97 0.90
N SER A 52 -11.95 -3.20 -0.11
CA SER A 52 -13.06 -2.23 0.00
C SER A 52 -14.43 -2.90 0.19
N GLN A 53 -14.53 -4.24 0.02
CA GLN A 53 -15.76 -4.98 0.33
C GLN A 53 -15.93 -5.22 1.84
N GLU A 54 -14.82 -5.33 2.57
CA GLU A 54 -14.80 -5.65 4.01
C GLU A 54 -14.47 -4.43 4.87
N HIS A 55 -13.73 -3.46 4.33
CA HIS A 55 -13.32 -2.25 5.03
C HIS A 55 -14.03 -1.02 4.47
N ARG A 56 -14.50 -0.14 5.37
CA ARG A 56 -15.20 1.09 4.98
C ARG A 56 -14.32 2.10 4.26
N GLN A 57 -13.03 2.12 4.57
CA GLN A 57 -12.08 3.07 4.01
C GLN A 57 -10.78 2.35 3.67
N VAL A 58 -10.46 2.35 2.38
CA VAL A 58 -9.23 1.77 1.83
C VAL A 58 -8.53 2.84 1.00
N GLU A 59 -7.27 3.12 1.31
CA GLU A 59 -6.46 4.09 0.58
C GLU A 59 -5.22 3.42 0.00
N VAL A 60 -4.93 3.69 -1.28
CA VAL A 60 -3.73 3.19 -1.94
C VAL A 60 -2.61 4.20 -1.78
N VAL A 61 -1.48 3.76 -1.24
CA VAL A 61 -0.29 4.60 -0.99
C VAL A 61 0.96 3.97 -1.59
N PRO A 62 1.93 4.76 -2.06
CA PRO A 62 3.14 4.23 -2.68
C PRO A 62 4.14 3.64 -1.68
N GLN A 63 4.06 4.02 -0.39
CA GLN A 63 5.01 3.59 0.63
C GLN A 63 4.40 3.60 2.03
N THR A 64 5.07 2.91 2.97
CA THR A 64 4.66 2.77 4.37
C THR A 64 4.79 4.08 5.14
N THR A 65 3.77 4.43 5.92
CA THR A 65 3.72 5.63 6.77
C THR A 65 3.58 5.34 8.27
N GLY A 66 3.93 4.13 8.74
CA GLY A 66 3.73 3.74 10.15
C GLY A 66 2.31 3.30 10.48
N LEU A 67 1.46 3.16 9.45
CA LEU A 67 0.01 2.99 9.54
C LEU A 67 -0.36 1.52 9.35
N PRO A 68 -1.60 1.10 9.66
CA PRO A 68 -2.06 -0.24 9.31
C PRO A 68 -2.03 -0.42 7.80
N THR A 69 -1.19 -1.32 7.32
CA THR A 69 -0.93 -1.50 5.88
C THR A 69 -1.07 -2.94 5.46
N ILE A 70 -1.38 -3.14 4.18
CA ILE A 70 -1.33 -4.43 3.52
C ILE A 70 -0.69 -4.27 2.14
N ALA A 71 0.15 -5.22 1.75
CA ALA A 71 0.89 -5.19 0.50
C ALA A 71 0.90 -6.58 -0.12
N PHE A 72 0.75 -6.66 -1.44
CA PHE A 72 1.10 -7.88 -2.17
C PHE A 72 2.59 -7.89 -2.45
N VAL A 73 3.28 -8.93 -1.98
CA VAL A 73 4.69 -9.16 -2.27
C VAL A 73 4.78 -10.23 -3.34
N GLU A 74 5.17 -9.80 -4.54
CA GLU A 74 5.36 -10.69 -5.68
C GLU A 74 6.66 -11.48 -5.55
N GLU A 75 6.59 -12.79 -5.80
CA GLU A 75 7.76 -13.68 -5.84
C GLU A 75 8.05 -14.18 -7.25
N LEU A 76 7.01 -14.36 -8.08
CA LEU A 76 7.14 -14.80 -9.47
C LEU A 76 6.01 -14.20 -10.29
N ARG A 77 6.35 -13.64 -11.46
CA ARG A 77 5.38 -13.30 -12.50
C ARG A 77 5.91 -13.70 -13.87
N THR A 78 5.08 -14.46 -14.58
CA THR A 78 5.23 -14.76 -16.01
C THR A 78 3.88 -14.46 -16.70
N SER A 79 3.80 -14.67 -18.02
CA SER A 79 2.54 -14.55 -18.75
C SER A 79 1.47 -15.55 -18.29
N THR A 80 1.90 -16.68 -17.70
CA THR A 80 1.04 -17.82 -17.34
C THR A 80 1.09 -18.18 -15.86
N SER A 81 1.92 -17.52 -15.06
CA SER A 81 2.13 -17.86 -13.64
C SER A 81 2.29 -16.60 -12.80
N LEU A 82 1.75 -16.66 -11.60
CA LEU A 82 1.89 -15.64 -10.58
C LEU A 82 2.03 -16.32 -9.22
N SER A 83 3.00 -15.92 -8.42
CA SER A 83 3.06 -16.30 -7.01
C SER A 83 3.50 -15.14 -6.13
N GLY A 84 3.05 -15.19 -4.88
CA GLY A 84 3.38 -14.20 -3.87
C GLY A 84 2.53 -14.38 -2.64
N HIS A 85 2.63 -13.43 -1.73
CA HIS A 85 1.94 -13.45 -0.44
C HIS A 85 1.48 -12.05 -0.07
N LEU A 86 0.64 -11.95 0.96
CA LEU A 86 0.32 -10.68 1.60
C LEU A 86 1.29 -10.43 2.77
N ALA A 87 1.85 -9.24 2.82
CA ALA A 87 2.51 -8.70 3.99
C ALA A 87 1.63 -7.61 4.61
N TRP A 88 1.61 -7.50 5.93
CA TRP A 88 0.80 -6.49 6.60
C TRP A 88 1.49 -5.94 7.84
N ARG A 89 1.00 -4.77 8.25
CA ARG A 89 1.25 -4.15 9.54
C ARG A 89 -0.10 -3.84 10.17
N ALA A 90 -0.33 -4.31 11.39
CA ALA A 90 -1.52 -4.02 12.16
C ALA A 90 -1.40 -2.66 12.88
N THR A 91 -2.51 -2.17 13.43
CA THR A 91 -2.58 -0.90 14.17
C THR A 91 -1.70 -0.85 15.42
N ASN A 92 -1.42 -2.01 16.02
CA ASN A 92 -0.51 -2.16 17.17
C ASN A 92 0.97 -2.26 16.74
N GLY A 93 1.28 -2.05 15.46
CA GLY A 93 2.62 -2.14 14.91
C GLY A 93 3.11 -3.57 14.67
N VAL A 94 2.31 -4.60 14.99
CA VAL A 94 2.67 -6.00 14.69
C VAL A 94 2.67 -6.19 13.18
N GLU A 95 3.77 -6.74 12.68
CA GLU A 95 3.91 -7.11 11.27
C GLU A 95 3.68 -8.60 11.08
N GLY A 96 3.23 -8.96 9.90
CA GLY A 96 3.04 -10.35 9.55
C GLY A 96 3.09 -10.61 8.06
N ARG A 97 3.15 -11.89 7.74
CA ARG A 97 3.20 -12.41 6.38
C ARG A 97 2.27 -13.62 6.26
N GLY A 98 1.54 -13.66 5.16
CA GLY A 98 0.60 -14.71 4.83
C GLY A 98 1.28 -15.85 4.08
N PRO A 99 0.56 -16.94 3.82
CA PRO A 99 1.08 -18.02 3.00
C PRO A 99 1.36 -17.52 1.57
N THR A 100 2.41 -18.06 0.95
CA THR A 100 2.67 -17.86 -0.47
C THR A 100 1.71 -18.72 -1.27
N LEU A 101 0.88 -18.08 -2.09
CA LEU A 101 0.03 -18.76 -3.06
C LEU A 101 0.69 -18.73 -4.44
N ARG A 102 0.40 -19.76 -5.23
CA ARG A 102 0.81 -19.85 -6.64
C ARG A 102 -0.42 -20.10 -7.49
N PHE A 103 -0.55 -19.30 -8.53
CA PHE A 103 -1.60 -19.41 -9.54
C PHE A 103 -0.96 -19.59 -10.90
N GLN A 104 -1.40 -20.61 -11.63
CA GLN A 104 -0.88 -20.94 -12.96
C GLN A 104 -2.05 -21.22 -13.89
N VAL A 105 -1.92 -20.73 -15.12
CA VAL A 105 -2.87 -20.98 -16.20
C VAL A 105 -2.16 -21.73 -17.33
N THR A 106 -2.89 -22.61 -18.00
CA THR A 106 -2.42 -23.33 -19.19
C THR A 106 -3.15 -22.74 -20.40
N ASP A 107 -2.41 -22.44 -21.46
CA ASP A 107 -2.94 -21.95 -22.74
C ASP A 107 -3.71 -20.61 -22.69
N ALA A 108 -3.48 -19.80 -21.66
CA ALA A 108 -4.06 -18.47 -21.52
C ALA A 108 -3.08 -17.49 -20.85
N THR A 109 -3.32 -16.19 -21.01
CA THR A 109 -2.61 -15.15 -20.24
C THR A 109 -3.43 -14.77 -19.01
N LEU A 110 -2.76 -14.38 -17.92
CA LEU A 110 -3.40 -13.87 -16.72
C LEU A 110 -4.32 -12.66 -17.04
N SER A 111 -5.62 -12.82 -16.78
CA SER A 111 -6.63 -11.80 -17.01
C SER A 111 -6.95 -11.07 -15.71
N GLU A 112 -7.54 -9.88 -15.81
CA GLU A 112 -7.94 -9.11 -14.63
C GLU A 112 -8.95 -9.87 -13.74
N ARG A 113 -9.82 -10.68 -14.34
CA ARG A 113 -10.72 -11.57 -13.57
C ARG A 113 -9.94 -12.58 -12.74
N MET A 114 -8.95 -13.23 -13.35
CA MET A 114 -8.11 -14.22 -12.66
C MET A 114 -7.27 -13.57 -11.55
N LEU A 115 -6.82 -12.33 -11.75
CA LEU A 115 -6.14 -11.56 -10.69
C LEU A 115 -7.05 -11.27 -9.49
N ARG A 116 -8.34 -10.96 -9.73
CA ARG A 116 -9.32 -10.79 -8.63
C ARG A 116 -9.54 -12.09 -7.88
N ASP A 117 -9.72 -13.20 -8.59
CA ASP A 117 -9.92 -14.51 -7.95
C ASP A 117 -8.70 -14.91 -7.11
N TYR A 118 -7.49 -14.64 -7.62
CA TYR A 118 -6.23 -14.86 -6.89
C TYR A 118 -6.11 -13.98 -5.64
N VAL A 119 -6.45 -12.70 -5.73
CA VAL A 119 -6.46 -11.78 -4.58
C VAL A 119 -7.45 -12.24 -3.51
N ASN A 120 -8.64 -12.68 -3.90
CA ASN A 120 -9.63 -13.19 -2.95
C ASN A 120 -9.09 -14.44 -2.21
N ALA A 121 -8.40 -15.33 -2.92
CA ALA A 121 -7.73 -16.47 -2.29
C ALA A 121 -6.63 -16.00 -1.31
N LEU A 122 -5.81 -15.02 -1.68
CA LEU A 122 -4.80 -14.45 -0.80
C LEU A 122 -5.40 -13.87 0.49
N LEU A 123 -6.50 -13.13 0.38
CA LEU A 123 -7.18 -12.54 1.53
C LEU A 123 -7.80 -13.63 2.42
N HIS A 124 -8.42 -14.65 1.83
CA HIS A 124 -9.02 -15.75 2.59
C HIS A 124 -8.00 -16.53 3.43
N GLU A 125 -6.82 -16.79 2.85
CA GLU A 125 -5.74 -17.54 3.46
C GLU A 125 -4.86 -16.67 4.39
N SER A 126 -5.04 -15.35 4.37
CA SER A 126 -4.24 -14.41 5.16
C SER A 126 -5.00 -13.91 6.38
N PRO A 127 -4.40 -13.95 7.59
CA PRO A 127 -4.99 -13.31 8.76
C PRO A 127 -5.02 -11.78 8.65
N ALA A 128 -4.36 -11.18 7.66
CA ALA A 128 -4.39 -9.74 7.39
C ALA A 128 -5.76 -9.19 6.98
N ALA A 129 -6.64 -10.05 6.47
CA ALA A 129 -7.97 -9.67 5.99
C ALA A 129 -9.05 -9.76 7.08
N ARG A 130 -8.72 -10.23 8.29
CA ARG A 130 -9.67 -10.44 9.40
C ARG A 130 -9.51 -9.37 10.47
#